data_AF-B5JE39-F1
#
_entry.id   AF-B5JE39-F1
#
_cell.length_a   1.000
_cell.length_b   1.000
_cell.length_c   1.000
_cell.angle_alpha   90.00
_cell.angle_beta   90.00
_cell.angle_gamma   90.00
#
_symmetry.space_group_name_H-M   'P 1'
#
loop_
_entity.id
_entity.type
_entity.pdbx_description
1 polymer ?
#
loop_
_entity_poly.entity_id
_entity_poly.type
_entity_poly.pdbx_seq_one_letter_code
_entity_poly.pdbx_strand_id
1 'polypeptide(L)'
;MILEVISPEYDKYTTIDKDPNPESIRNHMESLSWDDITFVRINKDENNWIECSGSHPDGFSIIYKEGSESFITKDEPEGLEQLILTMQDFSIDGKDWKNICRWTPHAGRKEGQKSGCAAAIAIFFVLCSSAFLIDKIT
;
A
#
# COMPACT_ATOMS: atom_id res chain seq x y z
N MET A 1 -8.50 7.42 -10.30
CA MET A 1 -7.75 6.28 -9.74
C MET A 1 -6.46 6.16 -10.52
N ILE A 2 -5.32 6.01 -9.87
CA ILE A 2 -4.02 5.83 -10.51
C ILE A 2 -3.25 4.68 -9.85
N LEU A 3 -2.34 4.06 -10.60
CA LEU A 3 -1.39 3.06 -10.10
C LEU A 3 -0.01 3.68 -10.01
N GLU A 4 0.60 3.61 -8.83
CA GLU A 4 1.88 4.21 -8.51
C GLU A 4 2.86 3.15 -7.98
N VAL A 5 4.15 3.32 -8.24
CA VAL A 5 5.20 2.40 -7.78
C VAL A 5 6.38 3.15 -7.15
N ILE A 6 6.97 2.55 -6.11
CA ILE A 6 8.33 2.81 -5.64
C ILE A 6 9.07 1.48 -5.70
N SER A 7 10.22 1.45 -6.36
CA SER A 7 11.09 0.27 -6.45
C SER A 7 12.55 0.75 -6.45
N PRO A 8 13.56 -0.13 -6.45
CA PRO A 8 14.95 0.31 -6.59
C PRO A 8 15.21 1.19 -7.83
N GLU A 9 14.36 1.08 -8.85
CA GLU A 9 14.42 1.90 -10.07
C GLU A 9 13.79 3.30 -9.88
N TYR A 10 12.97 3.49 -8.85
CA TYR A 10 12.21 4.71 -8.58
C TYR A 10 12.41 5.19 -7.14
N ASP A 11 13.05 6.34 -6.96
CA ASP A 11 13.31 6.95 -5.65
C ASP A 11 12.07 7.61 -5.00
N LYS A 12 10.95 7.66 -5.73
CA LYS A 12 9.66 8.23 -5.32
C LYS A 12 8.51 7.56 -6.06
N TYR A 13 7.28 7.77 -5.58
CA TYR A 13 6.09 7.28 -6.28
C TYR A 13 6.07 7.80 -7.71
N THR A 14 6.08 6.86 -8.65
CA THR A 14 5.96 7.12 -10.08
C THR A 14 4.65 6.54 -10.56
N THR A 15 3.80 7.36 -11.17
CA THR A 15 2.57 6.90 -11.80
C THR A 15 2.90 6.06 -13.02
N ILE A 16 2.51 4.78 -13.01
CA ILE A 16 2.73 3.83 -14.10
C ILE A 16 1.46 3.57 -14.91
N ASP A 17 0.28 3.81 -14.33
CA ASP A 17 -1.01 3.76 -15.02
C ASP A 17 -1.96 4.84 -14.46
N LYS A 18 -2.64 5.57 -15.34
CA LYS A 18 -3.57 6.66 -14.97
C LYS A 18 -5.03 6.23 -14.92
N ASP A 19 -5.34 5.04 -15.43
CA ASP A 19 -6.68 4.45 -15.41
C ASP A 19 -6.56 2.92 -15.31
N PRO A 20 -6.01 2.40 -14.20
CA PRO A 20 -5.71 0.98 -14.08
C PRO A 20 -6.98 0.15 -14.09
N ASN A 21 -6.98 -0.90 -14.89
CA ASN A 21 -8.00 -1.94 -14.88
C ASN A 21 -7.39 -3.26 -14.36
N PRO A 22 -8.19 -4.28 -14.03
CA PRO A 22 -7.64 -5.51 -13.46
C PRO A 22 -6.53 -6.17 -14.30
N GLU A 23 -6.66 -6.17 -15.62
CA GLU A 23 -5.66 -6.74 -16.51
C GLU A 23 -4.36 -5.93 -16.50
N SER A 24 -4.46 -4.58 -16.58
CA SER A 24 -3.26 -3.73 -16.53
C SER A 24 -2.55 -3.81 -15.17
N ILE A 25 -3.31 -3.90 -14.07
CA ILE A 25 -2.75 -4.10 -12.72
C ILE A 25 -1.92 -5.38 -12.67
N ARG A 26 -2.46 -6.51 -13.16
CA ARG A 26 -1.71 -7.78 -13.21
C ARG A 26 -0.43 -7.64 -14.01
N ASN A 27 -0.53 -7.11 -15.24
CA ASN A 27 0.61 -6.97 -16.14
C ASN A 27 1.71 -6.10 -15.49
N HIS A 28 1.33 -5.00 -14.85
CA HIS A 28 2.29 -4.14 -14.13
C HIS A 28 2.93 -4.88 -12.95
N MET A 29 2.13 -5.48 -12.08
CA MET A 29 2.61 -6.22 -10.90
C MET A 29 3.57 -7.36 -11.25
N GLU A 30 3.27 -8.12 -12.32
CA GLU A 30 4.10 -9.24 -12.81
C GLU A 30 5.36 -8.75 -13.53
N SER A 31 5.38 -7.51 -14.04
CA SER A 31 6.56 -6.93 -14.71
C SER A 31 7.59 -6.34 -13.75
N LEU A 32 7.21 -6.07 -12.50
CA LEU A 32 8.10 -5.50 -11.49
C LEU A 32 9.05 -6.55 -10.92
N SER A 33 10.27 -6.14 -10.61
CA SER A 33 11.16 -6.96 -9.78
C SER A 33 10.68 -6.92 -8.32
N TRP A 34 10.53 -8.10 -7.74
CA TRP A 34 10.24 -8.32 -6.32
C TRP A 34 11.41 -8.97 -5.59
N ASP A 35 12.61 -8.98 -6.20
CA ASP A 35 13.83 -9.47 -5.55
C ASP A 35 14.33 -8.47 -4.48
N ASP A 36 14.03 -7.19 -4.69
CA ASP A 36 14.22 -6.10 -3.75
C ASP A 36 12.88 -5.58 -3.24
N ILE A 37 12.91 -4.75 -2.20
CA ILE A 37 11.69 -4.15 -1.65
C ILE A 37 11.03 -3.23 -2.69
N THR A 38 9.81 -3.59 -3.07
CA THR A 38 8.95 -2.86 -4.00
C THR A 38 7.65 -2.47 -3.29
N PHE A 39 7.14 -1.27 -3.58
CA PHE A 39 5.86 -0.74 -3.10
C PHE A 39 4.99 -0.39 -4.31
N VAL A 40 3.74 -0.84 -4.30
CA VAL A 40 2.77 -0.56 -5.35
C VAL A 40 1.49 -0.06 -4.71
N ARG A 41 0.95 1.06 -5.19
CA ARG A 41 -0.25 1.69 -4.64
C ARG A 41 -1.30 1.92 -5.71
N ILE A 42 -2.54 1.52 -5.44
CA ILE A 42 -3.71 2.05 -6.15
C ILE A 42 -4.27 3.20 -5.32
N ASN A 43 -4.27 4.38 -5.91
CA ASN A 43 -4.70 5.61 -5.29
C ASN A 43 -5.99 6.10 -5.97
N LYS A 44 -7.14 6.00 -5.27
CA LYS A 44 -8.41 6.55 -5.75
C LYS A 44 -8.51 8.03 -5.41
N ASP A 45 -8.15 8.37 -4.17
CA ASP A 45 -8.01 9.72 -3.65
C ASP A 45 -7.14 9.75 -2.36
N GLU A 46 -6.97 10.95 -1.76
CA GLU A 46 -6.12 11.17 -0.58
C GLU A 46 -6.49 10.32 0.65
N ASN A 47 -7.73 9.85 0.75
CA ASN A 47 -8.27 9.11 1.87
C ASN A 47 -8.78 7.71 1.48
N ASN A 48 -8.55 7.28 0.24
CA ASN A 48 -8.95 5.97 -0.24
C ASN A 48 -7.87 5.39 -1.16
N TRP A 49 -7.02 4.54 -0.59
CA TRP A 49 -5.96 3.86 -1.32
C TRP A 49 -5.61 2.52 -0.69
N ILE A 50 -5.02 1.65 -1.50
CA ILE A 50 -4.41 0.40 -1.05
C ILE A 50 -2.97 0.35 -1.55
N GLU A 51 -2.08 -0.16 -0.72
CA GLU A 51 -0.67 -0.31 -0.99
C GLU A 51 -0.22 -1.71 -0.62
N CYS A 52 0.46 -2.36 -1.57
CA CYS A 52 1.17 -3.60 -1.35
C CYS A 52 2.67 -3.31 -1.31
N SER A 53 3.39 -3.99 -0.43
CA SER A 53 4.82 -3.79 -0.26
C SER A 53 5.54 -5.10 0.03
N GLY A 54 6.81 -5.21 -0.34
CA GLY A 54 7.67 -6.30 0.13
C GLY A 54 8.62 -6.80 -0.95
N SER A 55 9.14 -8.00 -0.72
CA SER A 55 10.06 -8.71 -1.61
C SER A 55 9.89 -10.23 -1.42
N HIS A 56 10.34 -11.03 -2.39
CA HIS A 56 10.40 -12.48 -2.26
C HIS A 56 11.20 -12.97 -1.03
N PRO A 57 12.37 -12.41 -0.70
CA PRO A 57 13.13 -12.85 0.47
C PRO A 57 12.58 -12.36 1.81
N ASP A 58 11.94 -11.19 1.86
CA ASP A 58 11.55 -10.54 3.13
C ASP A 58 10.06 -10.68 3.46
N GLY A 59 9.26 -11.18 2.52
CA GLY A 59 7.82 -11.33 2.65
C GLY A 59 7.05 -10.09 2.18
N PHE A 60 5.72 -10.20 2.23
CA PHE A 60 4.80 -9.18 1.72
C PHE A 60 3.92 -8.55 2.81
N SER A 61 3.38 -7.37 2.52
CA SER A 61 2.40 -6.68 3.37
C SER A 61 1.40 -5.92 2.51
N ILE A 62 0.19 -5.73 3.02
CA ILE A 62 -0.80 -4.83 2.41
C ILE A 62 -1.33 -3.87 3.46
N ILE A 63 -1.38 -2.60 3.12
CA ILE A 63 -1.97 -1.53 3.90
C ILE A 63 -3.09 -0.91 3.06
N TYR A 64 -4.23 -0.60 3.67
CA TYR A 64 -5.23 0.26 3.04
C TYR A 64 -5.63 1.41 3.96
N LYS A 65 -6.07 2.50 3.34
CA LYS A 65 -6.65 3.67 4.00
C LYS A 65 -8.08 3.86 3.53
N GLU A 66 -8.97 4.09 4.48
CA GLU A 66 -10.38 4.43 4.24
C GLU A 66 -10.76 5.58 5.19
N GLY A 67 -10.97 6.77 4.63
CA GLY A 67 -11.19 7.98 5.41
C GLY A 67 -9.97 8.34 6.26
N SER A 68 -10.15 8.43 7.58
CA SER A 68 -9.07 8.70 8.53
C SER A 68 -8.39 7.43 9.07
N GLU A 69 -8.94 6.27 8.75
CA GLU A 69 -8.47 4.99 9.28
C GLU A 69 -7.51 4.32 8.31
N SER A 70 -6.57 3.57 8.86
CA SER A 70 -5.67 2.71 8.09
C SER A 70 -5.64 1.33 8.72
N PHE A 71 -5.42 0.33 7.89
CA PHE A 71 -5.46 -1.06 8.26
C PHE A 71 -4.32 -1.77 7.58
N ILE A 72 -3.77 -2.77 8.25
CA ILE A 72 -2.70 -3.61 7.72
C ILE A 72 -3.15 -5.07 7.76
N THR A 73 -2.66 -5.86 6.81
CA THR A 73 -2.82 -7.31 6.83
C THR A 73 -2.31 -7.88 8.15
N LYS A 74 -3.15 -8.68 8.80
CA LYS A 74 -2.85 -9.39 10.04
C LYS A 74 -1.83 -10.51 9.81
N ASP A 75 -2.05 -11.26 8.74
CA ASP A 75 -1.22 -12.38 8.31
C ASP A 75 -0.45 -11.93 7.06
N GLU A 76 0.79 -12.40 6.92
CA GLU A 76 1.60 -12.17 5.71
C GLU A 76 0.87 -12.75 4.48
N PRO A 77 0.75 -12.00 3.36
CA PRO A 77 0.23 -12.55 2.12
C PRO A 77 1.07 -13.75 1.63
N GLU A 78 0.40 -14.78 1.12
CA GLU A 78 1.01 -16.06 0.69
C GLU A 78 1.92 -15.91 -0.55
N GLY A 79 1.84 -14.76 -1.24
CA GLY A 79 2.70 -14.44 -2.37
C GLY A 79 2.16 -13.31 -3.24
N LEU A 80 2.86 -13.06 -4.35
CA LEU A 80 2.53 -12.01 -5.31
C LEU A 80 1.09 -12.10 -5.84
N GLU A 81 0.59 -13.32 -6.07
CA GLU A 81 -0.77 -13.53 -6.57
C GLU A 81 -1.84 -12.97 -5.61
N GLN A 82 -1.64 -13.10 -4.29
CA GLN A 82 -2.58 -12.54 -3.32
C GLN A 82 -2.54 -11.00 -3.33
N LEU A 83 -1.39 -10.39 -3.60
CA LEU A 83 -1.27 -8.94 -3.80
C LEU A 83 -2.07 -8.51 -5.03
N ILE A 84 -1.87 -9.21 -6.15
CA ILE A 84 -2.54 -8.92 -7.43
C ILE A 84 -4.06 -9.01 -7.25
N LEU A 85 -4.57 -10.12 -6.71
CA LEU A 85 -6.02 -10.31 -6.53
C LEU A 85 -6.62 -9.25 -5.61
N THR A 86 -5.93 -8.90 -4.53
CA THR A 86 -6.37 -7.86 -3.60
C THR A 86 -6.44 -6.49 -4.28
N MET A 87 -5.41 -6.13 -5.06
CA MET A 87 -5.37 -4.86 -5.78
C MET A 87 -6.42 -4.79 -6.90
N GLN A 88 -6.61 -5.89 -7.64
CA GLN A 88 -7.65 -5.99 -8.67
C GLN A 88 -9.05 -5.81 -8.08
N ASP A 89 -9.37 -6.52 -7.00
CA ASP A 89 -10.70 -6.42 -6.37
C ASP A 89 -10.93 -5.04 -5.74
N PHE A 90 -9.91 -4.44 -5.12
CA PHE A 90 -9.97 -3.04 -4.66
C PHE A 90 -10.24 -2.06 -5.81
N SER A 91 -9.59 -2.24 -6.97
CA SER A 91 -9.71 -1.33 -8.12
C SER A 91 -11.15 -1.20 -8.65
N ILE A 92 -11.94 -2.26 -8.53
CA ILE A 92 -13.33 -2.33 -9.02
C ILE A 92 -14.38 -2.18 -7.90
N ASP A 93 -13.97 -1.76 -6.70
CA ASP A 93 -14.84 -1.67 -5.52
C ASP A 93 -15.53 -3.01 -5.18
N GLY A 94 -14.79 -4.10 -5.39
CA GLY A 94 -15.18 -5.43 -4.96
C GLY A 94 -15.35 -5.50 -3.44
N LYS A 95 -16.07 -6.53 -2.99
CA LYS A 95 -16.35 -6.74 -1.57
C LYS A 95 -15.43 -7.76 -0.93
N ASP A 96 -14.62 -8.44 -1.74
CA ASP A 96 -13.91 -9.64 -1.34
C ASP A 96 -12.48 -9.34 -0.90
N TRP A 97 -11.86 -8.24 -1.32
CA TRP A 97 -10.52 -7.85 -0.88
C TRP A 97 -10.41 -7.69 0.65
N LYS A 98 -11.51 -7.28 1.30
CA LYS A 98 -11.60 -7.24 2.78
C LYS A 98 -11.64 -8.64 3.42
N ASN A 99 -11.95 -9.68 2.65
CA ASN A 99 -12.00 -11.08 3.07
C ASN A 99 -10.76 -11.87 2.62
N ILE A 100 -10.18 -11.53 1.46
CA ILE A 100 -8.91 -12.09 0.95
C ILE A 100 -7.79 -11.82 1.94
N CYS A 101 -7.82 -10.64 2.54
CA CYS A 101 -6.88 -10.22 3.57
C CYS A 101 -7.60 -10.14 4.92
N ARG A 102 -7.00 -10.71 5.96
CA ARG A 102 -7.47 -10.45 7.33
C ARG A 102 -6.88 -9.14 7.79
N TRP A 103 -7.70 -8.20 8.23
CA TRP A 103 -7.24 -6.84 8.57
C TRP A 103 -7.15 -6.62 10.07
N THR A 104 -6.14 -5.88 10.48
CA THR A 104 -6.04 -5.32 11.83
C THR A 104 -5.97 -3.79 11.72
N PRO A 105 -6.73 -3.05 12.54
CA PRO A 105 -6.59 -1.60 12.59
C PRO A 105 -5.13 -1.23 12.82
N HIS A 106 -4.59 -0.39 11.93
CA HIS A 106 -3.28 0.18 12.15
C HIS A 106 -3.43 1.24 13.23
N ALA A 107 -3.08 0.86 14.47
CA ALA A 107 -3.05 1.80 15.57
C ALA A 107 -1.96 2.83 15.29
N GLY A 108 -2.34 3.97 14.69
CA GLY A 108 -1.47 5.14 14.64
C GLY A 108 -0.94 5.39 16.05
N ARG A 109 0.39 5.48 16.20
CA ARG A 109 1.08 5.54 17.50
C ARG A 109 0.29 6.37 18.50
N LYS A 110 -0.25 5.73 19.54
CA LYS A 110 -0.32 6.37 20.86
C LYS A 110 1.06 6.20 21.48
N GLU A 111 1.75 7.31 21.66
CA GLU A 111 3.05 7.37 22.30
C GLU A 111 2.94 6.69 23.69
N GLY A 112 3.60 5.54 23.85
CA GLY A 112 3.71 4.84 25.12
C GLY A 112 2.88 3.57 25.29
N GLN A 113 3.23 2.49 24.59
CA GLN A 113 2.97 1.14 25.10
C GLN A 113 4.03 0.14 24.61
N LYS A 114 4.78 -0.44 25.57
CA LYS A 114 5.76 -1.50 25.32
C LYS A 114 5.01 -2.85 25.24
N SER A 115 5.04 -3.48 24.08
CA SER A 115 4.81 -4.92 23.87
C SER A 115 5.45 -5.22 22.51
N GLY A 116 6.52 -5.99 22.41
CA GLY A 116 6.55 -7.40 22.78
C GLY A 116 5.93 -8.19 21.62
N CYS A 117 6.78 -8.55 20.64
CA CYS A 117 6.49 -9.26 19.38
C CYS A 117 5.87 -8.41 18.25
N ALA A 118 6.68 -7.94 17.30
CA ALA A 118 6.24 -7.58 15.97
C ALA A 118 7.40 -7.75 14.99
N ALA A 119 7.16 -8.50 13.92
CA ALA A 119 8.07 -8.65 12.80
C ALA A 119 8.48 -7.26 12.29
N ALA A 120 9.79 -7.07 12.24
CA ALA A 120 10.42 -5.80 11.97
C ALA A 120 10.51 -5.57 10.46
N ILE A 121 9.44 -5.09 9.82
CA ILE A 121 9.52 -4.23 8.64
C ILE A 121 8.39 -3.19 8.74
N ALA A 122 8.63 -2.19 9.57
CA ALA A 122 8.04 -0.88 9.40
C ALA A 122 9.21 0.06 9.08
N ILE A 123 8.96 1.09 8.25
CA ILE A 123 9.81 2.21 7.79
C ILE A 123 9.94 2.14 6.24
N PHE A 124 9.45 3.08 5.42
CA PHE A 124 9.52 4.55 5.51
C PHE A 124 8.19 5.28 5.25
N PHE A 125 8.13 6.49 5.78
CA PHE A 125 6.98 7.38 5.93
C PHE A 125 6.38 7.92 4.62
N VAL A 126 5.05 8.01 4.62
CA VAL A 126 4.27 9.05 3.93
C VAL A 126 4.69 10.42 4.47
N LEU A 127 5.57 11.11 3.75
CA LEU A 127 5.84 12.54 3.91
C LEU A 127 5.91 13.17 2.52
N CYS A 128 4.75 13.44 1.90
CA CYS A 128 4.67 14.36 0.76
C CYS A 128 3.31 15.08 0.58
N SER A 129 2.41 15.09 1.57
CA SER A 129 1.10 15.76 1.42
C SER A 129 0.84 16.94 2.35
N SER A 130 1.84 17.45 3.07
CA SER A 130 1.72 18.69 3.85
C SER A 130 2.78 19.72 3.47
N ALA A 131 2.91 19.99 2.17
CA ALA A 131 3.54 21.20 1.66
C ALA A 131 2.52 22.07 0.91
N PHE A 132 1.31 22.24 1.45
CA PHE A 132 0.40 23.31 1.04
C PHE A 132 -0.49 23.71 2.21
N LEU A 133 -0.58 25.03 2.45
CA LEU A 133 -1.31 25.74 3.51
C LEU A 133 -0.65 25.80 4.90
N ILE A 134 0.19 26.82 5.09
CA ILE A 134 0.06 27.98 6.01
C ILE A 134 1.33 28.80 5.71
N ASP A 135 1.28 29.89 4.94
CA ASP A 135 0.92 31.21 5.46
C ASP A 135 0.40 32.13 4.34
N LYS A 136 -0.88 32.49 4.44
CA LYS A 136 -1.31 33.87 4.22
C LYS A 136 -1.64 34.40 5.60
N ILE A 137 -0.96 35.45 6.05
CA ILE A 137 -1.42 36.63 6.81
C ILE A 137 -0.16 37.38 7.25
N THR A 138 0.27 38.37 6.47
CA THR A 138 0.27 39.82 6.80
C THR A 138 0.98 40.56 5.67
#